data_AF-Q9BMR2-F1
#
_entry.id   AF-Q9BMR2-F1
#
_cell.length_a   1.000
_cell.length_b   1.000
_cell.length_c   1.000
_cell.angle_alpha   90.00
_cell.angle_beta   90.00
_cell.angle_gamma   90.00
#
_symmetry.space_group_name_H-M   'P 1'
#
loop_
_entity.id
_entity.type
_entity.pdbx_description
1 polymer ?
#
loop_
_entity_poly.entity_id
_entity_poly.type
_entity_poly.pdbx_seq_one_letter_code
_entity_poly.pdbx_strand_id
1 'polypeptide(L)'
;FLEDYNKIKHKISHCMRKGEKTICINDCVEKWINIKKKEWETIRERYVKQYTTGHSDIYKVTSFLEDPQFHNEVLKAIKPCGDLDKFQNSTDCTVA
;
A
#
# COMPACT_ATOMS: atom_id res chain seq x y z
N PHE A 1 -3.15 7.31 2.49
CA PHE A 1 -2.97 5.91 2.06
C PHE A 1 -2.36 5.06 3.17
N LEU A 2 -1.10 5.29 3.57
CA LEU A 2 -0.39 4.46 4.56
C LEU A 2 -1.11 4.35 5.92
N GLU A 3 -1.67 5.45 6.43
CA GLU A 3 -2.44 5.42 7.68
C GLU A 3 -3.66 4.49 7.61
N ASP A 4 -4.45 4.59 6.54
CA ASP A 4 -5.63 3.75 6.33
C ASP A 4 -5.23 2.29 6.16
N TYR A 5 -4.17 2.04 5.39
CA TYR A 5 -3.60 0.71 5.22
C TYR A 5 -3.20 0.10 6.57
N ASN A 6 -2.47 0.85 7.41
CA ASN A 6 -2.06 0.41 8.75
C ASN A 6 -3.27 0.11 9.66
N LYS A 7 -4.31 0.97 9.64
CA LYS A 7 -5.54 0.76 10.40
C LYS A 7 -6.31 -0.49 9.93
N ILE A 8 -6.43 -0.69 8.62
CA ILE A 8 -7.12 -1.84 8.02
C ILE A 8 -6.38 -3.14 8.36
N LYS A 9 -5.06 -3.17 8.15
CA LYS A 9 -4.19 -4.32 8.46
C LYS A 9 -4.31 -4.73 9.93
N HIS A 10 -4.31 -3.77 10.85
CA HIS A 10 -4.50 -4.02 12.29
C HIS A 10 -5.90 -4.60 12.61
N LYS A 11 -6.95 -4.12 11.96
CA LYS A 11 -8.31 -4.66 12.15
C LYS A 11 -8.42 -6.10 11.63
N ILE A 12 -7.90 -6.37 10.42
CA ILE A 12 -7.92 -7.70 9.81
C ILE A 12 -7.18 -8.71 10.69
N SER A 13 -5.99 -8.38 11.18
CA SER A 13 -5.18 -9.29 12.02
C SER A 13 -5.91 -9.66 13.31
N HIS A 14 -6.67 -8.73 13.89
CA HIS A 14 -7.48 -8.99 15.08
C HIS A 14 -8.65 -9.95 14.80
N CYS A 15 -9.29 -9.81 13.64
CA CYS A 15 -10.42 -10.65 13.24
C CYS A 15 -9.98 -12.07 12.88
N MET A 16 -8.86 -12.24 12.16
CA MET A 16 -8.27 -13.57 11.93
C MET A 16 -7.94 -14.29 13.24
N ARG A 17 -7.44 -13.57 14.24
CA ARG A 17 -7.09 -14.14 15.56
C ARG A 17 -8.33 -14.52 16.40
N LYS A 18 -9.48 -13.88 16.17
CA LYS A 18 -10.71 -14.07 16.96
C LYS A 18 -11.67 -15.12 16.40
N GLY A 19 -11.41 -15.68 15.22
CA GLY A 19 -12.25 -16.72 14.61
C GLY A 19 -13.66 -16.24 14.20
N GLU A 20 -13.92 -14.93 14.23
CA GLU A 20 -15.20 -14.33 13.83
C GLU A 20 -15.28 -14.23 12.29
N LYS A 21 -16.48 -14.51 11.74
CA LYS A 21 -16.80 -14.55 10.30
C LYS A 21 -16.12 -13.41 9.51
N THR A 22 -15.11 -13.78 8.73
CA THR A 22 -14.23 -12.95 7.89
C THR A 22 -14.91 -12.27 6.70
N ILE A 23 -16.14 -12.65 6.36
CA ILE A 23 -16.80 -12.26 5.10
C ILE A 23 -17.05 -10.74 5.02
N CYS A 24 -17.53 -10.11 6.09
CA CYS A 24 -17.86 -8.67 6.09
C CYS A 24 -16.61 -7.76 5.92
N ILE A 25 -15.46 -8.24 6.39
CA ILE A 25 -14.20 -7.49 6.32
C ILE A 25 -13.61 -7.58 4.91
N ASN A 26 -13.72 -8.75 4.26
CA ASN A 26 -13.21 -8.94 2.91
C ASN A 26 -13.88 -8.00 1.92
N ASP A 27 -15.21 -7.89 1.92
CA ASP A 27 -15.94 -6.98 1.02
C ASP A 27 -15.57 -5.50 1.23
N CYS A 28 -15.34 -5.10 2.48
CA CYS A 28 -14.95 -3.73 2.80
C CYS A 28 -13.53 -3.42 2.33
N VAL A 29 -12.61 -4.36 2.53
CA VAL A 29 -11.21 -4.25 2.12
C VAL A 29 -11.10 -4.25 0.60
N GLU A 30 -11.82 -5.14 -0.08
CA GLU A 30 -11.85 -5.21 -1.54
C GLU A 30 -12.39 -3.91 -2.15
N LYS A 31 -13.50 -3.38 -1.61
CA LYS A 31 -14.02 -2.07 -2.04
C LYS A 31 -13.01 -0.95 -1.84
N TRP A 32 -12.33 -0.92 -0.68
CA TRP A 32 -11.31 0.08 -0.40
C TRP A 32 -10.13 -0.03 -1.38
N ILE A 33 -9.62 -1.24 -1.64
CA ILE A 33 -8.53 -1.48 -2.61
C ILE A 33 -8.96 -1.00 -4.01
N ASN A 34 -10.16 -1.35 -4.45
CA ASN A 34 -10.67 -0.96 -5.77
C ASN A 34 -10.78 0.56 -5.92
N ILE A 35 -11.22 1.27 -4.88
CA ILE A 35 -11.25 2.74 -4.88
C ILE A 35 -9.83 3.31 -4.94
N LYS A 36 -8.92 2.82 -4.08
CA LYS A 36 -7.54 3.33 -4.03
C LYS A 36 -6.74 3.03 -5.30
N LYS A 37 -7.01 1.93 -5.98
CA LYS A 37 -6.41 1.62 -7.29
C LYS A 37 -6.82 2.64 -8.35
N LYS A 38 -8.11 2.99 -8.42
CA LYS A 38 -8.63 4.00 -9.36
C LYS A 38 -8.10 5.40 -9.05
N GLU A 39 -8.07 5.79 -7.76
CA GLU A 39 -7.44 7.04 -7.33
C GLU A 39 -5.96 7.08 -7.75
N TRP A 40 -5.22 6.00 -7.53
CA TRP A 40 -3.80 5.89 -7.86
C TRP A 40 -3.54 5.98 -9.36
N GLU A 41 -4.33 5.31 -10.20
CA GLU A 41 -4.22 5.42 -11.66
C GLU A 41 -4.34 6.87 -12.13
N THR A 42 -5.32 7.61 -11.60
CA THR A 42 -5.55 9.02 -11.93
C THR A 42 -4.39 9.92 -11.47
N ILE A 43 -3.94 9.73 -10.22
CA ILE A 43 -2.83 10.50 -9.64
C ILE A 43 -1.54 10.24 -10.42
N ARG A 44 -1.24 8.96 -10.70
CA ARG A 44 -0.04 8.54 -11.44
C ARG A 44 -0.06 9.08 -12.86
N GLU A 45 -1.19 8.99 -13.56
CA GLU A 45 -1.29 9.51 -14.92
C GLU A 45 -1.03 11.03 -14.96
N ARG A 46 -1.63 11.78 -14.04
CA ARG A 46 -1.40 13.22 -13.92
C ARG A 46 0.06 13.54 -13.59
N TYR A 47 0.64 12.83 -12.63
CA TYR A 47 2.03 13.02 -12.20
C TYR A 47 2.99 12.73 -13.37
N VAL A 48 2.86 11.56 -14.01
CA VAL A 48 3.70 11.19 -15.16
C VAL A 48 3.56 12.21 -16.28
N LYS A 49 2.35 12.58 -16.70
CA LYS A 49 2.13 13.59 -17.76
C LYS A 49 2.83 14.93 -17.48
N GLN A 50 2.94 15.33 -16.22
CA GLN A 50 3.58 16.59 -15.84
C GLN A 50 5.12 16.51 -15.86
N TYR A 51 5.70 15.33 -15.65
CA TYR A 51 7.15 15.17 -15.45
C TYR A 51 7.86 14.36 -16.53
N THR A 52 7.16 13.68 -17.44
CA THR A 52 7.78 13.05 -18.62
C THR A 52 7.92 14.04 -19.77
N THR A 53 8.98 14.84 -19.74
CA THR A 53 9.46 15.64 -20.87
C THR A 53 10.75 15.02 -21.43
N GLY A 54 10.64 14.15 -22.42
CA GLY A 54 11.74 13.73 -23.32
C GLY A 54 12.91 12.91 -22.74
N HIS A 55 13.22 13.02 -21.44
CA HIS A 55 14.30 12.32 -20.75
C HIS A 55 13.77 11.83 -19.41
N SER A 56 13.45 10.54 -19.34
CA SER A 56 12.57 9.99 -18.32
C SER A 56 13.27 9.75 -16.98
N ASP A 57 13.22 10.74 -16.08
CA ASP A 57 13.30 10.46 -14.65
C ASP A 57 11.94 9.91 -14.20
N ILE A 58 11.74 8.60 -14.42
CA ILE A 58 10.59 7.89 -13.88
C ILE A 58 10.77 7.87 -12.37
N TYR A 59 10.18 8.84 -11.67
CA TYR A 59 10.15 8.85 -10.21
C TYR A 59 9.51 7.55 -9.73
N LYS A 60 10.31 6.76 -9.02
CA LYS A 60 9.87 5.49 -8.46
C LYS A 60 9.04 5.77 -7.21
N VAL A 61 7.93 5.08 -7.04
CA VAL A 61 7.13 5.14 -5.80
C VAL A 61 8.02 4.87 -4.57
N THR A 62 9.04 4.03 -4.73
CA THR A 62 10.07 3.74 -3.72
C THR A 62 10.70 5.02 -3.15
N SER A 63 11.04 6.02 -3.97
CA SER A 63 11.68 7.25 -3.46
C SER A 63 10.75 8.04 -2.55
N PHE A 64 9.44 8.02 -2.83
CA PHE A 64 8.44 8.61 -1.93
C PHE A 64 8.28 7.81 -0.64
N LEU A 65 8.32 6.48 -0.71
CA LEU A 65 8.19 5.62 0.47
C LEU A 65 9.44 5.66 1.37
N GLU A 66 10.60 5.98 0.81
CA GLU A 66 11.86 6.15 1.55
C GLU A 66 12.01 7.56 2.14
N ASP A 67 11.12 8.50 1.81
CA ASP A 67 11.16 9.85 2.36
C ASP A 67 11.01 9.82 3.89
N PRO A 68 11.88 10.54 4.64
CA PRO A 68 11.83 10.59 6.10
C PRO A 68 10.46 10.94 6.68
N GLN A 69 9.65 11.72 5.97
CA GLN A 69 8.30 12.10 6.41
C GLN A 69 7.37 10.89 6.57
N PHE A 70 7.55 9.84 5.77
CA PHE A 70 6.70 8.65 5.80
C PHE A 70 7.33 7.46 6.51
N HIS A 71 8.59 7.58 6.95
CA HIS A 71 9.38 6.48 7.51
C HIS A 71 8.63 5.65 8.55
N ASN A 72 7.99 6.29 9.52
CA ASN A 72 7.24 5.60 10.59
C ASN A 72 6.05 4.80 10.07
N GLU A 73 5.28 5.39 9.15
CA GLU A 73 4.08 4.75 8.60
C GLU A 73 4.44 3.63 7.62
N VAL A 74 5.53 3.79 6.85
CA VAL A 74 6.07 2.75 5.98
C VAL A 74 6.60 1.58 6.80
N LEU A 75 7.40 1.81 7.84
CA LEU A 75 7.90 0.75 8.71
C LEU A 75 6.78 -0.04 9.39
N LYS A 76 5.68 0.63 9.78
CA LYS A 76 4.49 -0.06 10.30
C LYS A 76 3.80 -0.91 9.21
N ALA A 77 3.72 -0.37 7.99
CA ALA A 77 3.03 -1.02 6.88
C ALA A 77 3.77 -2.27 6.40
N ILE A 78 5.10 -2.23 6.31
CA ILE A 78 5.88 -3.33 5.75
C ILE A 78 6.09 -4.50 6.71
N LYS A 79 5.97 -4.29 8.03
CA LYS A 79 6.17 -5.36 9.03
C LYS A 79 5.30 -6.60 8.73
N PRO A 80 5.83 -7.83 8.87
CA PRO A 80 7.13 -8.16 9.45
C PRO A 80 8.30 -8.03 8.47
N CYS A 81 8.08 -7.64 7.21
CA CYS A 81 9.17 -7.42 6.26
C CYS A 81 10.10 -6.31 6.78
N GLY A 82 11.41 -6.55 6.69
CA GLY A 82 12.43 -5.64 7.20
C GLY A 82 12.72 -4.44 6.29
N ASP A 83 12.35 -4.53 5.01
CA ASP A 83 12.58 -3.51 4.00
C ASP A 83 11.53 -3.59 2.88
N LEU A 84 11.50 -2.57 2.01
CA LEU A 84 10.55 -2.45 0.91
C LEU A 84 10.75 -3.55 -0.15
N ASP A 85 11.98 -3.98 -0.40
CA ASP A 85 12.29 -5.02 -1.39
C ASP A 85 11.72 -6.38 -0.95
N LYS A 86 11.93 -6.76 0.31
CA LYS A 86 11.32 -7.97 0.89
C LYS A 86 9.81 -7.85 0.93
N PHE A 87 9.29 -6.67 1.25
CA PHE A 87 7.85 -6.44 1.24
C PHE A 87 7.25 -6.64 -0.16
N GLN A 88 7.88 -6.08 -1.20
CA GLN A 88 7.43 -6.21 -2.58
C GLN A 88 7.44 -7.67 -3.07
N ASN A 89 8.48 -8.42 -2.70
CA ASN A 89 8.67 -9.80 -3.15
C ASN A 89 8.06 -10.87 -2.23
N SER A 90 7.41 -10.48 -1.12
CA SER A 90 6.91 -11.41 -0.12
C SER A 90 5.54 -11.99 -0.47
N THR A 91 5.44 -13.32 -0.64
CA THR A 91 4.15 -14.02 -0.79
C THR A 91 3.27 -13.95 0.47
N ASP A 92 3.87 -13.64 1.63
CA ASP A 92 3.16 -13.49 2.91
C ASP A 92 2.53 -12.10 3.08
N CYS A 93 2.95 -11.11 2.27
CA CYS A 93 2.54 -9.70 2.40
C CYS A 93 1.99 -9.08 1.12
N THR A 94 2.27 -9.65 -0.06
CA THR A 94 1.62 -9.31 -1.33
C THR A 94 0.77 -10.50 -1.80
N VAL A 95 -0.55 -10.35 -1.67
CA VAL A 95 -1.49 -11.25 -2.36
C VAL A 95 -1.39 -10.93 -3.84
N ALA A 96 -1.03 -11.93 -4.64
CA ALA A 96 -1.03 -11.88 -6.10
C ALA A 96 -2.44 -11.72 -6.68
#